data_AF-A0A0L0TDC0-F1
#
_entry.id   AF-A0A0L0TDC0-F1
#
_cell.length_a   1.000
_cell.length_b   1.000
_cell.length_c   1.000
_cell.angle_alpha   90.00
_cell.angle_beta   90.00
_cell.angle_gamma   90.00
#
_symmetry.space_group_name_H-M   'P 1'
#
loop_
_entity.id
_entity.type
_entity.pdbx_description
1 polymer ?
#
loop_
_entity_poly.entity_id
_entity_poly.type
_entity_poly.pdbx_seq_one_letter_code
_entity_poly.pdbx_strand_id
1 'polypeptide(L)' 'MPKTTLDELSQATAITVGDIQHTLHALGALRYYKGQHVICLSDKVIETHERNRAKARVNIDPACLDWKPPVLSAKERYLN' A
#
# COMPACT_ATOMS: atom_id res chain seq x y z
N MET A 1 -14.84 14.36 -1.98
CA MET A 1 -14.34 12.98 -1.78
C MET A 1 -12.94 13.07 -1.22
N PRO A 2 -12.58 12.27 -0.20
CA PRO A 2 -11.21 12.22 0.28
C PRO A 2 -10.29 11.86 -0.87
N LYS A 3 -9.25 12.66 -1.06
CA LYS A 3 -8.23 12.51 -2.10
C LYS A 3 -6.95 12.08 -1.41
N THR A 4 -6.32 11.03 -1.92
CA THR A 4 -5.05 10.51 -1.40
C THR A 4 -4.09 10.31 -2.57
N THR A 5 -2.80 10.53 -2.31
CA THR A 5 -1.71 10.36 -3.28
C THR A 5 -1.02 9.00 -3.15
N LEU A 6 -0.21 8.62 -4.13
CA LEU A 6 0.58 7.38 -4.05
C LEU A 6 1.62 7.45 -2.93
N ASP A 7 2.20 8.63 -2.67
CA ASP A 7 3.17 8.85 -1.59
C ASP A 7 2.52 8.73 -0.20
N GLU A 8 1.32 9.27 -0.02
CA GLU A 8 0.56 9.11 1.25
C GLU A 8 0.22 7.63 1.51
N LEU A 9 -0.15 6.88 0.48
CA LEU A 9 -0.37 5.43 0.60
C LEU A 9 0.93 4.69 0.95
N SER A 10 2.05 5.07 0.33
CA SER A 10 3.37 4.51 0.63
C SER A 10 3.74 4.73 2.09
N GLN A 11 3.57 5.95 2.59
CA GLN A 11 3.83 6.29 4.00
C GLN A 11 2.91 5.52 4.98
N ALA A 12 1.63 5.35 4.63
CA ALA A 12 0.67 4.68 5.50
C ALA A 12 0.80 3.15 5.53
N THR A 13 1.30 2.55 4.46
CA THR A 13 1.32 1.08 4.29
C THR A 13 2.71 0.46 4.26
N ALA A 14 3.76 1.29 4.17
CA ALA A 14 5.14 0.88 3.90
C ALA A 14 5.35 0.12 2.58
N ILE A 15 4.36 0.14 1.67
CA ILE A 15 4.47 -0.43 0.32
C ILE A 15 5.15 0.61 -0.59
N THR A 16 6.07 0.18 -1.45
CA THR A 16 6.74 1.11 -2.36
C THR A 16 5.74 1.79 -3.31
N VAL A 17 6.02 3.04 -3.70
CA VAL A 17 5.19 3.78 -4.66
C VAL A 17 5.04 3.01 -5.98
N GLY A 18 6.11 2.34 -6.43
CA GLY A 18 6.11 1.53 -7.65
C GLY A 18 5.16 0.34 -7.58
N ASP A 19 5.12 -0.36 -6.45
CA ASP A 19 4.21 -1.49 -6.23
C ASP A 19 2.76 -1.04 -6.10
N ILE A 20 2.51 0.10 -5.42
CA ILE A 20 1.17 0.70 -5.34
C ILE A 20 0.69 1.07 -6.74
N GLN A 21 1.55 1.71 -7.54
CA GLN A 21 1.24 2.09 -8.92
C GLN A 21 0.89 0.86 -9.77
N HIS A 22 1.73 -0.18 -9.74
CA HIS A 22 1.48 -1.42 -10.48
C HIS A 22 0.18 -2.09 -10.05
N THR A 23 -0.04 -2.21 -8.75
CA THR A 23 -1.22 -2.87 -8.19
C THR A 23 -2.50 -2.11 -8.55
N LEU A 24 -2.54 -0.79 -8.36
CA LEU A 24 -3.72 0.00 -8.69
C LEU A 24 -3.98 0.05 -10.19
N HIS A 25 -2.94 0.07 -11.03
CA HIS A 25 -3.09 -0.07 -12.47
C HIS A 25 -3.72 -1.42 -12.86
N ALA A 26 -3.22 -2.53 -12.30
CA ALA A 26 -3.75 -3.87 -12.53
C ALA A 26 -5.21 -4.02 -12.08
N LEU A 27 -5.61 -3.32 -11.01
CA LEU A 27 -6.99 -3.29 -10.52
C LEU A 27 -7.91 -2.38 -11.34
N GLY A 28 -7.39 -1.62 -12.31
CA GLY A 28 -8.16 -0.60 -13.03
C GLY A 28 -8.56 0.59 -12.16
N ALA A 29 -7.85 0.82 -11.06
CA ALA A 29 -8.11 1.82 -10.03
C ALA A 29 -7.20 3.06 -10.14
N LEU A 30 -6.41 3.17 -11.22
CA LEU A 30 -5.45 4.25 -11.43
C LEU A 30 -5.60 4.84 -12.84
N ARG A 31 -5.63 6.17 -12.93
CA ARG A 31 -5.56 6.91 -14.19
C ARG A 31 -4.43 7.93 -14.18
N TYR A 32 -3.91 8.27 -15.35
CA TYR A 32 -2.96 9.36 -15.51
C TYR A 32 -3.67 10.58 -16.11
N TYR A 33 -3.62 11.71 -15.42
CA TYR A 33 -4.28 12.93 -15.85
C TYR A 33 -3.44 14.15 -15.48
N LYS A 34 -3.21 15.04 -16.46
CA LYS A 34 -2.44 16.30 -16.29
C LYS A 34 -1.08 16.11 -15.58
N GLY A 35 -0.35 15.06 -15.95
CA GLY A 35 0.98 14.81 -15.38
C GLY A 35 0.97 14.11 -14.01
N GLN A 36 -0.19 13.68 -13.52
CA GLN A 36 -0.34 13.08 -12.20
C GLN A 36 -1.14 11.78 -12.24
N HIS A 37 -0.81 10.88 -11.32
CA HIS A 37 -1.62 9.70 -11.05
C HIS A 37 -2.83 10.08 -10.20
N VAL A 38 -4.01 9.66 -10.65
CA VAL A 38 -5.30 9.89 -10.00
C VAL A 38 -5.92 8.54 -9.69
N ILE A 39 -6.12 8.27 -8.41
CA ILE A 39 -6.81 7.06 -7.94
C ILE A 39 -8.30 7.19 -8.28
N CYS A 40 -8.83 6.21 -8.98
CA CYS A 40 -10.21 6.19 -9.48
C CYS A 40 -10.90 4.90 -9.05
N LEU A 41 -11.71 4.95 -8.01
CA LEU A 41 -12.48 3.80 -7.55
C LEU A 41 -13.82 3.75 -8.30
N SER A 42 -13.95 2.81 -9.23
CA SER A 42 -15.23 2.53 -9.90
C SER A 42 -16.05 1.53 -9.09
N ASP A 43 -17.36 1.50 -9.32
CA ASP A 43 -18.28 0.55 -8.64
C ASP A 43 -17.82 -0.91 -8.79
N LYS A 44 -17.30 -1.28 -9.96
CA LYS A 44 -16.73 -2.61 -10.21
C LYS A 44 -15.54 -2.94 -9.30
N VAL A 45 -14.65 -1.96 -9.08
CA VAL A 45 -13.48 -2.13 -8.20
C VAL A 45 -13.93 -2.29 -6.76
N ILE A 46 -14.90 -1.48 -6.32
CA ILE A 46 -15.47 -1.53 -4.97
C ILE A 46 -16.16 -2.87 -4.75
N GLU A 47 -17.02 -3.30 -5.65
CA GLU A 47 -17.74 -4.59 -5.56
C GLU A 47 -16.76 -5.78 -5.50
N THR A 48 -15.71 -5.75 -6.32
CA THR A 48 -14.66 -6.79 -6.30
C THR A 48 -13.90 -6.80 -4.99
N HIS A 49 -13.59 -5.63 -4.44
CA HIS A 49 -12.94 -5.50 -3.13
C HIS A 49 -13.82 -6.08 -2.02
N GLU A 50 -15.09 -5.69 -1.94
CA GLU A 50 -16.02 -6.17 -0.91
C GLU A 50 -16.22 -7.69 -0.98
N ARG A 51 -16.36 -8.26 -2.18
CA ARG A 51 -16.45 -9.71 -2.36
C ARG A 51 -15.20 -10.44 -1.86
N ASN A 52 -14.02 -9.86 -2.08
CA ASN A 52 -12.76 -10.43 -1.60
C ASN A 52 -12.57 -10.24 -0.09
N ARG A 53 -13.04 -9.12 0.45
CA ARG A 53 -13.01 -8.80 1.89
C ARG A 53 -13.94 -9.69 2.70
N ALA A 54 -15.08 -10.09 2.14
CA ALA A 54 -16.01 -11.02 2.77
C ALA A 54 -15.43 -12.43 2.96
N LYS A 55 -14.39 -12.79 2.22
CA LYS A 55 -13.65 -14.04 2.45
C LYS A 55 -12.85 -13.85 3.75
N ALA A 56 -13.18 -14.64 4.78
CA ALA A 56 -12.51 -14.57 6.07
C ALA A 56 -10.99 -14.67 5.90
N ARG A 57 -10.28 -13.62 6.35
CA ARG A 57 -8.82 -13.54 6.41
C ARG A 57 -8.42 -13.21 7.82
N VAL A 58 -7.32 -13.82 8.27
CA VAL A 58 -6.66 -13.43 9.52
C VAL A 58 -6.10 -12.02 9.33
N ASN A 59 -6.43 -11.11 10.25
CA ASN A 59 -5.86 -9.77 10.29
C ASN A 59 -4.81 -9.69 11.40
N ILE A 60 -3.75 -8.94 11.15
CA ILE A 60 -2.71 -8.67 12.15
C ILE A 60 -3.11 -7.41 12.93
N ASP A 61 -3.13 -7.50 14.26
CA ASP A 61 -3.29 -6.34 15.14
C ASP A 61 -1.91 -5.72 15.42
N PRO A 62 -1.64 -4.48 14.95
CA PRO A 62 -0.37 -3.81 15.18
C PRO A 62 -0.07 -3.58 16.67
N ALA A 63 -1.09 -3.46 17.54
CA ALA A 63 -0.89 -3.24 18.97
C ALA A 63 -0.33 -4.48 19.69
N CYS A 64 -0.48 -5.66 19.07
CA CYS A 64 0.05 -6.92 19.61
C CYS A 64 1.50 -7.21 19.19
N LEU A 65 2.12 -6.34 18.37
CA LEU A 65 3.49 -6.55 17.89
C LEU A 65 4.51 -5.93 18.86
N ASP A 66 5.12 -6.75 19.72
CA ASP A 66 6.30 -6.34 20.51
C ASP A 66 7.58 -6.59 19.71
N TRP A 67 7.97 -5.60 18.92
CA TRP A 67 9.17 -5.64 18.10
C TRP A 67 9.82 -4.27 17.97
N LYS A 68 11.16 -4.25 17.94
CA LYS A 68 11.97 -3.06 17.65
C LYS A 68 13.01 -3.41 16.60
N PRO A 69 13.27 -2.51 15.62
CA PRO A 69 14.29 -2.75 14.63
C PRO A 69 15.68 -2.88 15.29
N PRO A 70 16.52 -3.84 14.86
CA PRO A 70 17.88 -3.95 15.36
C PRO A 70 18.68 -2.71 14.94
N VAL A 71 19.42 -2.14 15.89
CA VAL A 71 20.35 -1.05 15.60
C VAL A 71 21.62 -1.65 15.04
N LEU A 72 21.77 -1.60 13.71
CA LEU A 72 23.02 -2.02 13.07
C LEU A 72 24.11 -0.98 13.35
N SER A 73 25.22 -1.40 13.96
CA SER A 73 26.37 -0.51 14.12
C SER A 73 27.04 -0.27 12.77
N ALA A 74 27.70 0.88 12.60
CA ALA A 74 28.38 1.23 11.35
C ALA A 74 29.40 0.16 10.90
N LYS A 75 29.94 -0.64 11.82
CA LYS A 75 30.89 -1.72 11.54
C LYS A 75 30.25 -2.93 10.84
N GLU A 76 28.96 -3.19 11.04
CA GLU A 76 28.26 -4.37 10.50
C GLU A 76 27.72 -4.14 9.09
N ARG A 77 27.59 -2.87 8.65
CA ARG A 77 27.11 -2.52 7.31
C ARG A 77 28.09 -2.80 6.17
N TYR A 78 29.39 -2.94 6.46
CA TYR A 78 30.43 -3.14 5.45
C TYR A 78 30.92 -4.59 5.33
N LEU A 79 30.27 -5.53 6.03
CA LEU A 79 30.70 -6.94 6.12
C LEU A 79 29.81 -7.91 5.33
N ASN A 80 28.88 -7.42 4.49
CA ASN A 80 28.09 -8.22 3.55
C ASN A 80 28.21 -7.68 2.13
#